data_AF-A0A3C0G0C4-F1
#
_entry.id   AF-A0A3C0G0C4-F1
#
_cell.length_a   1.000
_cell.length_b   1.000
_cell.length_c   1.000
_cell.angle_alpha   90.00
_cell.angle_beta   90.00
_cell.angle_gamma   90.00
#
_symmetry.space_group_name_H-M   'P 1'
#
loop_
_entity.id
_entity.type
_entity.pdbx_description
1 polymer ?
#
loop_
_entity_poly.entity_id
_entity_poly.type
_entity_poly.pdbx_seq_one_letter_code
_entity_poly.pdbx_strand_id
1 'polypeptide(L)'
;EGVTFHDLYEEYPDFHIDVSYEKKLLEEHDVIVWHHPMYWYSCPPLLKQWIDMVLEFNWAYGPKGKALTSKICLNAITTGGSKKLYCSQGSNS
;
A
#
# COMPACT_ATOMS: atom_id res chain seq x y z
N GLU A 1 0.95 -21.13 -6.30
CA GLU A 1 0.37 -21.09 -4.94
C GLU A 1 1.26 -20.22 -4.06
N GLY A 2 0.69 -19.49 -3.09
CA GLY A 2 1.46 -18.57 -2.22
C GLY A 2 1.34 -17.08 -2.56
N VAL A 3 0.36 -16.69 -3.38
CA VAL A 3 0.04 -15.27 -3.66
C VAL A 3 -1.43 -15.07 -3.36
N THR A 4 -1.73 -14.07 -2.53
CA THR A 4 -3.08 -13.58 -2.28
C THR A 4 -3.27 -12.29 -3.04
N PHE A 5 -4.26 -12.25 -3.94
CA PHE A 5 -4.68 -11.02 -4.59
C PHE A 5 -5.80 -10.38 -3.77
N HIS A 6 -5.63 -9.11 -3.42
CA HIS A 6 -6.56 -8.38 -2.57
C HIS A 6 -6.79 -7.00 -3.19
N ASP A 7 -7.94 -6.83 -3.84
CA ASP A 7 -8.33 -5.56 -4.48
C ASP A 7 -9.10 -4.70 -3.47
N LEU A 8 -8.45 -3.65 -2.97
CA LEU A 8 -9.04 -2.76 -1.98
C LEU A 8 -10.34 -2.11 -2.46
N TYR A 9 -10.48 -1.78 -3.75
CA TYR A 9 -11.68 -1.10 -4.25
C TYR A 9 -12.86 -2.07 -4.45
N GLU A 10 -12.58 -3.36 -4.67
CA GLU A 10 -13.61 -4.40 -4.72
C GLU A 10 -14.12 -4.75 -3.32
N GLU A 11 -13.19 -4.86 -2.35
CA GLU A 11 -13.51 -5.23 -0.96
C GLU A 11 -14.12 -4.06 -0.16
N TYR A 12 -13.66 -2.84 -0.42
CA TYR A 12 -14.08 -1.63 0.31
C TYR A 12 -14.63 -0.54 -0.64
N PRO A 13 -15.71 -0.80 -1.39
CA PRO A 13 -16.25 0.14 -2.36
C PRO A 13 -16.80 1.43 -1.71
N ASP A 14 -17.13 1.37 -0.42
CA ASP A 14 -17.63 2.46 0.41
C ASP A 14 -16.57 3.05 1.36
N PHE A 15 -15.31 2.62 1.22
CA PHE A 15 -14.17 3.05 2.03
C PHE A 15 -14.28 2.65 3.51
N HIS A 16 -15.08 1.62 3.85
CA HIS A 16 -15.16 1.09 5.21
C HIS A 16 -14.18 -0.08 5.43
N ILE A 17 -12.93 0.24 5.77
CA ILE A 17 -11.84 -0.74 5.91
C ILE A 17 -11.98 -1.57 7.19
N ASP A 18 -11.98 -2.91 7.06
CA ASP A 18 -11.87 -3.82 8.21
C ASP A 18 -10.41 -3.95 8.66
N VAL A 19 -10.03 -3.08 9.60
CA VAL A 19 -8.67 -3.03 10.15
C VAL A 19 -8.21 -4.38 10.73
N SER A 20 -9.10 -5.17 11.33
CA SER A 20 -8.70 -6.43 11.96
C SER A 20 -8.38 -7.49 10.92
N TYR A 21 -9.18 -7.54 9.86
CA TYR A 21 -8.94 -8.43 8.73
C TYR A 21 -7.64 -8.08 8.00
N GLU A 22 -7.40 -6.80 7.73
CA GLU A 22 -6.18 -6.33 7.06
C GLU A 22 -4.91 -6.66 7.85
N LYS A 23 -4.94 -6.49 9.17
CA LYS A 23 -3.81 -6.86 10.04
C LYS A 23 -3.53 -8.36 10.00
N LYS A 24 -4.57 -9.19 10.01
CA LYS A 24 -4.44 -10.64 9.91
C LYS A 24 -3.82 -11.04 8.56
N LEU A 25 -4.29 -10.46 7.46
CA LEU A 25 -3.69 -10.67 6.15
C LEU A 25 -2.20 -10.29 6.15
N LEU A 26 -1.85 -9.14 6.73
CA LEU A 26 -0.45 -8.74 6.84
C LEU A 26 0.37 -9.74 7.66
N GLU A 27 -0.15 -10.24 8.78
CA GLU A 27 0.52 -11.22 9.64
C GLU A 27 0.80 -12.54 8.91
N GLU A 28 -0.12 -13.02 8.08
CA GLU A 28 -0.02 -14.27 7.33
C GLU A 28 0.97 -14.25 6.15
N HIS A 29 1.47 -13.07 5.74
CA HIS A 29 2.32 -12.92 4.56
C HIS A 29 3.70 -12.32 4.88
N ASP A 30 4.76 -12.87 4.31
CA ASP A 30 6.13 -12.38 4.49
C ASP A 30 6.47 -11.19 3.57
N VAL A 31 5.82 -11.12 2.40
CA VAL A 31 6.05 -10.10 1.37
C VAL A 31 4.74 -9.39 1.07
N ILE A 32 4.73 -8.07 1.22
CA ILE A 32 3.59 -7.20 0.95
C ILE A 32 3.91 -6.35 -0.28
N VAL A 33 3.00 -6.35 -1.26
CA VAL A 33 3.15 -5.57 -2.49
C VAL A 33 1.97 -4.60 -2.61
N TRP A 34 2.25 -3.30 -2.52
CA TRP A 34 1.28 -2.27 -2.88
C TRP A 34 1.34 -2.03 -4.39
N HIS A 35 0.38 -2.60 -5.11
CA HIS A 35 0.25 -2.42 -6.55
C HIS A 35 -0.80 -1.36 -6.86
N HIS A 36 -0.41 -0.25 -7.48
CA HIS A 36 -1.35 0.84 -7.79
C HIS A 36 -0.89 1.72 -8.95
N PRO A 37 -1.82 2.40 -9.65
CA PRO A 37 -1.45 3.48 -10.55
C PRO A 37 -0.93 4.69 -9.76
N MET A 38 -0.01 5.44 -10.36
CA MET A 38 0.44 6.73 -9.82
C MET A 38 -0.58 7.81 -10.15
N TYR A 39 -1.23 8.37 -9.13
CA TYR A 39 -2.11 9.53 -9.25
C TYR A 39 -1.47 10.72 -8.56
N TRP A 40 -1.25 11.80 -9.33
CA TRP A 40 -0.65 13.05 -8.82
C TRP A 40 0.61 12.82 -7.98
N TYR A 41 1.54 12.04 -8.51
CA TYR A 41 2.81 11.67 -7.84
C TYR A 41 2.63 10.90 -6.51
N SER A 42 1.47 10.29 -6.32
CA SER A 42 1.09 9.55 -5.12
C SER A 42 0.28 8.29 -5.44
N CYS A 43 -0.22 7.63 -4.40
CA CYS A 43 -1.14 6.51 -4.48
C CYS A 43 -2.62 6.95 -4.58
N PRO A 44 -3.54 6.04 -4.96
CA PRO A 44 -4.98 6.28 -4.88
C PRO A 44 -5.45 6.54 -3.43
N PRO A 45 -6.56 7.29 -3.25
CA PRO A 45 -7.02 7.71 -1.93
C PRO A 45 -7.32 6.54 -0.98
N LEU A 46 -7.89 5.44 -1.48
CA LEU A 46 -8.20 4.29 -0.64
C LEU A 46 -6.95 3.61 -0.06
N LEU A 47 -5.86 3.50 -0.83
CA LEU A 47 -4.59 2.98 -0.31
C LEU A 47 -4.02 3.92 0.76
N LYS A 48 -4.16 5.24 0.58
CA LYS A 48 -3.74 6.20 1.60
C LYS A 48 -4.55 6.04 2.89
N GLN A 49 -5.87 5.89 2.81
CA GLN A 49 -6.72 5.65 3.97
C GLN A 49 -6.38 4.31 4.65
N TRP A 50 -6.13 3.26 3.86
CA TRP A 50 -5.70 1.96 4.36
C TRP A 50 -4.42 2.07 5.17
N ILE A 51 -3.42 2.80 4.67
CA ILE A 51 -2.17 3.05 5.41
C ILE A 51 -2.46 3.74 6.76
N ASP A 52 -3.32 4.75 6.76
CA ASP A 52 -3.65 5.53 7.96
C ASP A 52 -4.42 4.70 9.01
N MET A 53 -5.31 3.82 8.58
CA MET A 53 -6.16 3.02 9.47
C MET A 53 -5.51 1.72 9.92
N VAL A 54 -4.75 1.04 9.06
CA VAL A 54 -4.23 -0.30 9.34
C VAL A 54 -2.90 -0.25 10.06
N LEU A 55 -2.02 0.70 9.70
CA LEU A 55 -0.68 0.82 10.27
C LEU A 55 -0.70 1.58 11.60
N GLU A 56 -1.43 1.06 12.58
CA GLU A 56 -1.69 1.76 13.86
C GLU A 56 -0.49 1.77 14.82
N PHE A 57 -0.47 2.78 15.70
CA PHE A 57 0.44 2.86 16.83
C PHE A 57 0.30 1.64 17.75
N ASN A 58 1.43 1.17 18.30
CA ASN A 58 1.59 -0.06 19.07
C ASN A 58 1.29 -1.37 18.33
N TRP A 59 0.95 -1.34 17.04
CA TRP A 59 0.85 -2.55 16.22
C TRP A 59 1.90 -2.54 15.09
N ALA A 60 1.85 -1.57 14.18
CA ALA A 60 2.83 -1.43 13.10
C ALA A 60 4.11 -0.70 13.56
N TYR A 61 3.96 0.29 14.44
CA TYR A 61 5.07 1.12 14.94
C TYR A 61 4.88 1.51 16.42
N GLY A 62 5.87 2.14 17.03
CA GLY A 62 5.85 2.53 18.45
C GLY A 62 6.43 1.44 19.39
N PRO A 63 6.41 1.64 20.71
CA PRO A 63 7.15 0.79 21.66
C PRO A 63 6.80 -0.71 21.59
N LYS A 64 5.54 -1.02 21.27
CA LYS A 64 5.06 -2.41 21.09
C LYS A 64 4.85 -2.81 19.63
N GLY A 65 4.95 -1.87 18.69
CA GLY A 65 4.61 -2.11 17.29
C GLY A 65 5.72 -2.82 16.54
N LYS A 66 5.63 -4.15 16.47
CA LYS A 66 6.61 -5.02 15.81
C LYS A 66 6.00 -5.93 14.73
N ALA A 67 4.71 -5.79 14.44
CA ALA A 67 3.98 -6.72 13.57
C ALA A 67 4.61 -6.84 12.16
N LEU A 68 5.26 -5.78 11.69
CA LEU A 68 5.78 -5.68 10.32
C LEU A 68 7.31 -5.73 10.22
N THR A 69 8.05 -5.84 11.34
CA THR A 69 9.51 -5.61 11.34
C THR A 69 10.33 -6.62 10.53
N SER A 70 9.81 -7.83 10.32
CA SER A 70 10.47 -8.88 9.54
C SER A 70 9.96 -8.99 8.10
N LYS A 71 8.97 -8.17 7.72
CA LYS A 71 8.29 -8.29 6.43
C LYS A 71 8.96 -7.44 5.37
N ILE A 72 8.92 -7.92 4.12
CA ILE A 72 9.38 -7.15 2.96
C ILE A 72 8.19 -6.36 2.40
N CYS A 73 8.38 -5.07 2.15
CA CYS A 73 7.37 -4.23 1.52
C CYS A 73 7.89 -3.66 0.19
N LEU A 74 7.10 -3.80 -0.87
CA LEU A 74 7.41 -3.35 -2.22
C LEU A 74 6.26 -2.50 -2.77
N ASN A 75 6.59 -1.53 -3.62
CA ASN A 75 5.61 -0.81 -4.42
C ASN A 75 5.74 -1.22 -5.88
N ALA A 76 4.66 -1.68 -6.48
CA ALA A 76 4.54 -1.90 -7.91
C ALA A 76 3.67 -0.77 -8.47
N ILE A 77 4.28 0.17 -9.20
CA ILE A 77 3.60 1.40 -9.61
C ILE A 77 3.56 1.50 -11.13
N THR A 78 2.37 1.69 -11.70
CA THR A 78 2.20 2.04 -13.11
C THR A 78 2.10 3.55 -13.28
N THR A 79 2.74 4.09 -14.32
CA THR A 79 2.76 5.53 -14.60
C THR A 79 2.22 5.83 -15.99
N GLY A 80 1.48 6.93 -16.11
CA GLY A 80 1.06 7.43 -17.43
C GLY A 80 2.23 8.05 -18.22
N GLY A 81 3.20 8.63 -17.53
CA GLY A 81 4.41 9.20 -18.14
C GLY A 81 5.48 8.16 -18.43
N SER A 82 6.30 8.43 -19.45
CA SER A 82 7.51 7.61 -19.70
C SER A 82 8.62 7.93 -18.69
N LYS A 83 9.58 7.00 -18.53
CA LYS A 83 10.76 7.20 -17.67
C LYS A 83 11.50 8.52 -17.92
N LYS A 84 11.51 9.03 -19.16
CA LYS A 84 12.19 10.29 -19.52
C LYS A 84 11.60 11.52 -18.83
N LEU A 85 10.34 11.45 -18.39
CA LEU A 85 9.67 12.56 -17.71
C LEU A 85 10.02 12.62 -16.21
N TYR A 86 10.43 11.51 -15.62
CA TYR A 86 10.75 11.40 -14.19
C TYR A 86 12.26 11.54 -13.94
N CYS A 87 12.82 12.67 -14.36
CA CYS A 87 14.21 13.04 -14.10
C CYS A 87 14.33 14.55 -13.91
N SER A 88 15.51 15.03 -13.49
CA SER A 88 15.74 16.46 -13.26
C SER A 88 15.60 17.35 -14.50
N GLN A 89 15.63 16.75 -15.70
CA GLN A 89 15.45 17.43 -16.99
C GLN A 89 14.06 17.19 -17.58
N GLY A 90 13.22 16.41 -16.90
CA GLY A 90 11.87 16.11 -17.34
C GLY A 90 10.97 17.34 -17.26
N SER A 91 10.04 17.46 -18.20
CA SER A 91 9.03 18.52 -18.21
C SER A 91 7.66 17.90 -18.46
N ASN A 92 6.64 18.46 -17.81
CA ASN A 92 5.25 18.14 -18.04
C ASN A 92 4.64 19.28 -18.85
N SER A 93 4.75 19.18 -20.17
CA SER A 93 4.26 20.16 -21.15
C SER A 93 2.96 19.72 -21.77
#